data_AF-A0A7C5K0A5-F1
#
_entry.id   AF-A0A7C5K0A5-F1
#
_cell.length_a   1.000
_cell.length_b   1.000
_cell.length_c   1.000
_cell.angle_alpha   90.00
_cell.angle_beta   90.00
_cell.angle_gamma   90.00
#
_symmetry.space_group_name_H-M   'P 1'
#
loop_
_entity.id
_entity.type
_entity.pdbx_description
1 polymer ?
#
loop_
_entity_poly.entity_id
_entity_poly.type
_entity_poly.pdbx_seq_one_letter_code
_entity_poly.pdbx_strand_id
1 'polypeptide(L)'
;METTAAKCSRCGRTHHLKGRGDMVVCDCWRICPVCGAEMTPYTPDTAPKTYALDGLRELQVLMVCTRHSPPFYSVQKPVEVWGDA
;
A
#
# COMPACT_ATOMS: atom_id res chain seq x y z
N MET A 1 -29.44 2.01 -10.15
CA MET A 1 -28.22 1.35 -9.63
C MET A 1 -27.90 2.01 -8.32
N GLU A 2 -27.91 1.26 -7.23
CA GLU A 2 -27.73 1.81 -5.89
C GLU A 2 -26.24 1.77 -5.55
N THR A 3 -25.60 2.94 -5.45
CA THR A 3 -24.17 3.02 -5.15
C THR A 3 -23.93 3.02 -3.65
N THR A 4 -23.11 2.11 -3.15
CA THR A 4 -22.72 2.05 -1.74
C THR A 4 -21.43 2.85 -1.52
N ALA A 5 -21.39 3.67 -0.48
CA ALA A 5 -20.23 4.46 -0.10
C ALA A 5 -19.48 3.76 1.04
N ALA A 6 -18.24 3.35 0.80
CA ALA A 6 -17.42 2.64 1.78
C ALA A 6 -16.11 3.39 2.03
N LYS A 7 -15.64 3.42 3.28
CA LYS A 7 -14.43 4.15 3.67
C LYS A 7 -13.23 3.21 3.80
N CYS A 8 -12.11 3.61 3.23
CA CYS A 8 -10.84 2.93 3.46
C CYS A 8 -10.46 3.01 4.95
N SER A 9 -10.26 1.87 5.61
CA SER A 9 -9.85 1.77 7.01
C SER A 9 -8.47 2.37 7.30
N ARG A 10 -7.67 2.61 6.25
CA ARG A 10 -6.29 3.10 6.39
C ARG A 10 -6.13 4.59 6.16
N CYS A 11 -6.74 5.14 5.11
CA CYS A 11 -6.60 6.56 4.76
C CYS A 11 -7.91 7.37 4.90
N GLY A 12 -9.02 6.72 5.22
CA GLY A 12 -10.33 7.37 5.38
C GLY A 12 -11.00 7.82 4.07
N ARG A 13 -10.36 7.62 2.91
CA ARG A 13 -10.92 7.99 1.60
C ARG A 13 -12.21 7.19 1.34
N THR A 14 -13.25 7.86 0.87
CA THR A 14 -14.54 7.23 0.54
C THR A 14 -14.52 6.76 -0.91
N HIS A 15 -14.88 5.50 -1.12
CA HIS A 15 -15.02 4.87 -2.42
C HIS A 15 -16.51 4.63 -2.69
N HIS A 16 -16.96 4.92 -3.91
CA HIS A 16 -18.31 4.66 -4.36
C HIS A 16 -18.32 3.39 -5.22
N LEU A 17 -19.00 2.37 -4.73
CA LEU A 17 -19.12 1.05 -5.34
C LEU A 17 -20.50 0.90 -5.96
N LYS A 18 -20.62 0.07 -7.01
CA LYS A 18 -21.86 0.00 -7.81
C LYS A 18 -22.91 -0.93 -7.21
N GLY A 19 -22.52 -1.83 -6.32
CA GLY A 19 -23.41 -2.75 -5.64
C GLY A 19 -22.88 -3.24 -4.31
N ARG A 20 -23.79 -3.88 -3.55
CA ARG A 20 -23.46 -4.62 -2.33
C ARG A 20 -22.56 -5.80 -2.69
N GLY A 21 -21.45 -5.99 -1.97
CA GLY A 21 -20.48 -7.05 -2.25
C GLY A 21 -19.45 -6.72 -3.34
N ASP A 22 -19.54 -5.54 -3.98
CA ASP A 22 -18.43 -5.04 -4.79
C ASP A 22 -17.23 -4.71 -3.89
N MET A 23 -16.03 -4.82 -4.45
CA MET A 23 -14.77 -4.53 -3.79
C MET A 23 -13.89 -3.65 -4.68
N VAL A 24 -13.22 -2.67 -4.06
CA VAL A 24 -12.14 -1.91 -4.68
C VAL A 24 -10.91 -1.92 -3.81
N VAL A 25 -9.74 -1.96 -4.43
CA VAL A 25 -8.47 -1.82 -3.75
C VAL A 25 -8.12 -0.33 -3.66
N CYS A 26 -8.08 0.22 -2.45
CA CYS A 26 -7.64 1.59 -2.23
C CYS A 26 -6.15 1.70 -2.54
N ASP A 27 -5.75 2.72 -3.30
CA ASP A 27 -4.36 2.97 -3.73
C ASP A 27 -3.48 3.63 -2.66
N CYS A 28 -3.99 3.88 -1.46
CA CYS A 28 -3.25 4.61 -0.41
C CYS A 28 -1.94 3.93 0.00
N TRP A 29 -1.80 2.62 -0.24
CA TRP A 29 -0.54 1.88 -0.03
C TRP A 29 0.59 2.28 -1.00
N ARG A 30 0.25 2.96 -2.10
CA ARG A 30 1.22 3.52 -3.07
C ARG A 30 1.64 4.95 -2.73
N ILE A 31 0.98 5.60 -1.78
CA ILE A 31 1.25 7.00 -1.43
C ILE A 31 2.15 7.05 -0.19
N CYS A 32 3.24 7.81 -0.28
CA CYS A 32 4.16 8.00 0.83
C CYS A 32 3.44 8.74 1.98
N PRO A 33 3.35 8.16 3.19
CA PRO A 33 2.69 8.81 4.31
C PRO A 33 3.48 10.01 4.86
N VAL A 34 4.75 10.19 4.45
CA VAL A 34 5.63 11.26 4.92
C VAL A 34 5.49 12.52 4.06
N CYS A 35 5.44 12.39 2.72
CA CYS A 35 5.38 13.55 1.81
C CYS A 35 4.22 13.56 0.82
N GLY A 36 3.37 12.52 0.80
CA GLY A 36 2.25 12.42 -0.14
C GLY A 36 2.63 12.11 -1.59
N ALA A 37 3.91 11.91 -1.91
CA ALA A 37 4.35 11.50 -3.24
C ALA A 37 3.98 10.04 -3.52
N GLU A 38 3.77 9.71 -4.79
CA GLU A 38 3.67 8.32 -5.23
C GLU A 38 5.01 7.59 -5.03
N MET A 39 4.94 6.41 -4.44
CA MET A 39 6.08 5.52 -4.19
C MET A 39 6.31 4.61 -5.39
N THR A 40 7.52 4.07 -5.51
CA THR A 40 7.86 3.06 -6.52
C THR A 40 7.88 1.66 -5.89
N PRO A 41 7.53 0.59 -6.63
CA PRO A 41 7.73 -0.77 -6.16
C PRO A 41 9.19 -1.00 -5.75
N TYR A 42 9.39 -1.69 -4.62
CA TYR A 42 10.71 -2.07 -4.16
C TYR A 42 11.07 -3.46 -4.68
N THR A 43 12.27 -3.59 -5.26
CA THR A 43 12.84 -4.89 -5.62
C THR A 43 14.05 -5.12 -4.72
N PRO A 44 13.99 -6.05 -3.76
CA PRO A 44 15.12 -6.35 -2.90
C PRO A 44 16.27 -6.96 -3.72
N ASP A 45 17.52 -6.69 -3.31
CA ASP A 45 18.68 -7.38 -3.88
C ASP A 45 18.67 -8.84 -3.44
N THR A 46 18.49 -9.75 -4.41
CA THR A 46 18.38 -11.18 -4.14
C THR A 46 19.72 -11.91 -3.95
N ALA A 47 20.84 -11.20 -3.92
CA ALA A 47 22.15 -11.82 -3.76
C ALA A 47 22.30 -12.54 -2.39
N PRO A 48 22.91 -13.74 -2.31
CA PRO A 48 23.07 -14.45 -1.04
C PRO A 48 23.82 -13.64 0.05
N LYS A 49 24.67 -12.69 -0.35
CA LYS A 49 25.43 -11.80 0.53
C LYS A 49 24.58 -10.74 1.25
N THR A 50 23.37 -10.42 0.76
CA THR A 50 22.49 -9.38 1.33
C THR A 50 21.51 -9.96 2.36
N TYR A 51 21.19 -11.25 2.31
CA TYR A 51 20.18 -11.84 3.21
C TYR A 51 20.71 -12.48 4.49
N ALA A 52 22.00 -12.77 4.58
CA ALA A 52 22.56 -13.71 5.56
C ALA A 52 22.64 -13.19 7.01
N LEU A 53 22.37 -11.91 7.28
CA LEU A 53 22.54 -11.34 8.62
C LEU A 53 21.23 -11.04 9.33
N ASP A 54 20.24 -10.39 8.70
CA ASP A 54 18.90 -10.12 9.30
C ASP A 54 17.78 -9.93 8.24
N GLY A 55 17.99 -10.41 7.00
CA GLY A 55 17.36 -9.98 5.74
C GLY A 55 15.85 -10.19 5.54
N LEU A 56 15.10 -10.63 6.55
CA LEU A 56 13.64 -10.83 6.48
C LEU A 56 12.88 -9.50 6.32
N ARG A 57 13.42 -8.39 6.83
CA ARG A 57 12.77 -7.07 6.76
C ARG A 57 12.73 -6.51 5.34
N GLU A 58 13.76 -6.76 4.52
CA GLU A 58 13.81 -6.26 3.13
C GLU A 58 12.83 -7.00 2.21
N LEU A 59 12.58 -8.28 2.46
CA LEU A 59 11.61 -9.08 1.69
C LEU A 59 10.15 -8.67 1.90
N GLN A 60 9.85 -7.99 3.01
CA GLN A 60 8.50 -7.52 3.31
C GLN A 60 8.22 -6.14 2.73
N VAL A 61 9.24 -5.42 2.27
CA VAL A 61 9.08 -4.10 1.68
C VAL A 61 8.44 -4.25 0.31
N LEU A 62 7.34 -3.54 0.10
CA LEU A 62 6.57 -3.52 -1.15
C LEU A 62 6.84 -2.26 -1.96
N MET A 63 6.97 -1.11 -1.28
CA MET A 63 7.11 0.19 -1.91
C MET A 63 8.21 1.01 -1.24
N VAL A 64 8.84 1.91 -1.99
CA VAL A 64 9.88 2.82 -1.50
C VAL A 64 9.62 4.26 -1.98
N CYS A 65 9.88 5.23 -1.10
CA CYS A 65 9.94 6.64 -1.45
C CYS A 65 11.39 7.15 -1.32
N THR A 66 12.00 7.49 -2.44
CA THR A 66 13.38 7.98 -2.54
C THR A 66 13.51 9.50 -2.39
N ARG A 67 12.42 10.20 -2.07
CA ARG A 67 12.41 11.65 -1.79
C ARG A 67 12.90 12.01 -0.39
N HIS A 68 13.38 11.03 0.38
CA HIS A 68 13.83 11.18 1.75
C HIS A 68 15.25 10.63 1.90
N SER A 69 15.98 11.17 2.88
CA SER A 69 17.29 10.66 3.30
C SER A 69 17.24 10.40 4.82
N PRO A 70 17.14 9.14 5.27
CA PRO A 70 17.08 7.90 4.47
C PRO A 70 15.74 7.72 3.73
N PRO A 71 15.67 6.88 2.67
CA PRO A 71 14.42 6.57 1.98
C PRO A 71 13.37 5.97 2.91
N PHE A 72 12.09 6.22 2.62
CA PHE A 72 10.99 5.58 3.34
C PHE A 72 10.63 4.25 2.66
N TYR A 73 10.72 3.15 3.40
CA TYR A 73 10.35 1.81 2.94
C TYR A 73 9.01 1.40 3.55
N SER A 74 8.08 0.96 2.72
CA SER A 74 6.72 0.59 3.12
C SER A 74 6.48 -0.90 2.97
N VAL A 75 5.98 -1.52 4.04
CA VAL A 75 5.44 -2.90 4.05
C VAL A 75 3.91 -2.92 3.90
N GLN A 76 3.29 -1.76 3.65
CA GLN A 76 1.84 -1.63 3.61
C GLN A 76 1.26 -2.37 2.40
N LYS A 77 0.42 -3.38 2.69
CA LYS A 77 -0.31 -4.13 1.68
C LYS A 77 -1.47 -3.31 1.09
N PRO A 78 -1.94 -3.67 -0.12
CA PRO A 78 -3.17 -3.11 -0.67
C PRO A 78 -4.35 -3.26 0.29
N VAL A 79 -5.19 -2.23 0.38
CA VAL A 79 -6.32 -2.19 1.33
C VAL A 79 -7.61 -2.39 0.55
N GLU A 80 -8.28 -3.50 0.81
CA GLU A 80 -9.59 -3.80 0.25
C GLU A 80 -10.66 -2.94 0.95
N VAL A 81 -11.56 -2.38 0.14
CA VAL A 81 -12.71 -1.61 0.59
C VAL A 81 -13.95 -2.28 0.01
N TRP A 82 -14.81 -2.75 0.91
CA TRP A 82 -16.00 -3.54 0.59
C TRP A 82 -17.24 -2.65 0.67
N GLY A 83 -18.17 -2.82 -0.28
CA GLY A 83 -19.44 -2.13 -0.26
C GLY A 83 -20.35 -2.75 0.80
N ASP A 84 -20.44 -2.11 1.95
CA ASP A 84 -21.29 -2.56 3.06
C ASP A 84 -22.78 -2.59 2.67
N ALA A 85 -23.50 -3.58 3.20
CA ALA A 85 -24.93 -3.83 2.98
C ALA A 85 -25.81 -3.06 3.96
#